data_AF-A0AAD8CEW3-F1
#
_entry.id   AF-A0AAD8CEW3-F1
#
_cell.length_a   1.000
_cell.length_b   1.000
_cell.length_c   1.000
_cell.angle_alpha   90.00
_cell.angle_beta   90.00
_cell.angle_gamma   90.00
#
_symmetry.space_group_name_H-M   'P 1'
#
loop_
_entity.id
_entity.type
_entity.pdbx_description
1 polymer ?
#
loop_
_entity_poly.entity_id
_entity_poly.type
_entity_poly.pdbx_seq_one_letter_code
_entity_poly.pdbx_strand_id
1 'polypeptide(L)'
;MSSALQPLQLAKTFVGAKELGRMLVDCCTDSDGRAVDRARAWCEMTDISYFRLSPQFSPEVLLDEIEDAVLVNMLWETQIYVYEQREQIQHLARWLLDANCSGSAPL
;
A
#
# COMPACT_ATOMS: atom_id res chain seq x y z
N MET A 1 -35.14 38.15 15.76
CA MET A 1 -35.19 37.18 14.64
C MET A 1 -33.83 36.51 14.53
N SER A 2 -33.57 35.41 15.27
CA SER A 2 -32.28 34.71 15.22
C SER A 2 -32.48 33.24 15.60
N SER A 3 -32.94 32.41 14.66
CA SER A 3 -33.07 30.96 14.92
C SER A 3 -32.95 30.06 13.68
N ALA A 4 -32.59 30.58 12.50
CA ALA A 4 -32.58 29.79 11.25
C ALA A 4 -31.17 29.38 10.76
N LEU A 5 -30.10 29.66 11.50
CA LEU A 5 -28.71 29.44 11.05
C LEU A 5 -27.93 28.44 11.93
N GLN A 6 -28.59 27.40 12.44
CA GLN A 6 -27.94 26.34 13.23
C GLN A 6 -27.75 25.01 12.46
N PRO A 7 -28.71 24.51 11.65
CA PRO A 7 -28.58 23.17 11.06
C PRO A 7 -27.52 23.08 9.96
N LEU A 8 -27.33 24.13 9.16
CA LEU A 8 -26.31 24.12 8.09
C LEU A 8 -24.88 24.19 8.64
N GLN A 9 -24.66 24.89 9.75
CA GLN A 9 -23.35 24.96 10.41
C GLN A 9 -23.02 23.63 11.09
N LEU A 10 -24.00 23.02 11.76
CA LEU A 10 -23.89 21.66 12.32
C LEU A 10 -23.58 20.62 11.24
N ALA A 11 -24.23 20.69 10.08
CA ALA A 11 -23.97 19.79 8.97
C ALA A 11 -22.52 19.92 8.44
N LYS A 12 -22.01 21.15 8.28
CA LYS A 12 -20.62 21.39 7.86
C LYS A 12 -19.61 20.85 8.87
N THR A 13 -19.85 21.07 10.17
CA THR A 13 -19.00 20.53 11.24
C THR A 13 -19.03 19.00 11.27
N PHE A 14 -20.19 18.38 11.06
CA PHE A 14 -20.33 16.92 11.04
C PHE A 14 -19.61 16.30 9.83
N VAL A 15 -19.75 16.88 8.64
CA VAL A 15 -19.02 16.46 7.44
C VAL A 15 -17.51 16.61 7.65
N GLY A 16 -17.07 17.73 8.22
CA GLY A 16 -15.64 17.94 8.54
C GLY A 16 -15.09 16.93 9.55
N ALA A 17 -15.85 16.62 10.61
CA ALA A 17 -15.47 15.60 11.59
C ALA A 17 -15.41 14.19 10.97
N LYS A 18 -16.33 13.87 10.05
CA LYS A 18 -16.34 12.60 9.30
C LYS A 18 -15.08 12.46 8.43
N GLU A 19 -14.73 13.49 7.66
CA GLU A 19 -13.55 13.45 6.80
C GLU A 19 -12.25 13.35 7.63
N LEU A 20 -12.14 14.07 8.74
CA LEU A 20 -10.99 13.92 9.64
C LEU A 20 -10.89 12.52 10.26
N GLY A 21 -12.03 11.92 10.60
CA GLY A 21 -12.11 10.53 11.06
C GLY A 21 -11.62 9.55 9.99
N ARG A 22 -12.01 9.76 8.73
CA ARG A 22 -11.52 8.97 7.60
C ARG A 22 -10.01 9.11 7.43
N MET A 23 -9.49 10.34 7.41
CA MET A 23 -8.05 10.59 7.31
C MET A 23 -7.24 9.89 8.42
N LEU A 24 -7.77 9.84 9.65
CA LEU A 24 -7.10 9.14 10.75
C LEU A 24 -7.05 7.63 10.52
N VAL A 25 -8.14 7.04 10.02
CA VAL A 25 -8.18 5.61 9.65
C VAL A 25 -7.16 5.35 8.55
N ASP A 26 -7.17 6.17 7.50
CA ASP A 26 -6.24 6.07 6.38
C ASP A 26 -4.78 6.12 6.86
N CYS A 27 -4.43 7.04 7.78
CA CYS A 27 -3.09 7.13 8.36
C CYS A 27 -2.68 5.89 9.18
N CYS A 28 -3.64 5.24 9.84
CA CYS A 28 -3.37 4.05 10.66
C CYS A 28 -3.25 2.79 9.80
N THR A 29 -3.94 2.74 8.66
CA THR A 29 -3.95 1.61 7.74
C THR A 29 -3.02 1.79 6.55
N ASP A 30 -2.37 2.96 6.43
CA ASP A 30 -1.37 3.22 5.40
C ASP A 30 -0.21 2.21 5.52
N SER A 31 -0.23 1.22 4.62
CA SER A 31 0.83 0.23 4.47
C SER A 31 2.01 0.79 3.69
N ASP A 32 1.83 1.94 3.07
CA ASP A 32 2.78 2.62 2.22
C ASP A 32 3.43 3.80 2.97
N GLY A 33 4.33 4.55 2.33
CA GLY A 33 5.00 5.69 2.97
C GLY A 33 6.05 5.34 4.05
N ARG A 34 5.93 5.95 5.24
CA ARG A 34 7.05 6.01 6.22
C ARG A 34 7.45 4.67 6.81
N ALA A 35 6.53 3.71 6.89
CA ALA A 35 6.82 2.37 7.35
C ALA A 35 7.81 1.68 6.40
N VAL A 36 7.57 1.83 5.09
CA VAL A 36 8.46 1.31 4.04
C VAL A 36 9.78 2.04 4.02
N ASP A 37 9.79 3.37 4.16
CA ASP A 37 11.05 4.13 4.17
C ASP A 37 11.92 3.74 5.37
N ARG A 38 11.31 3.50 6.53
CA ARG A 38 12.02 3.01 7.71
C ARG A 38 12.56 1.59 7.49
N ALA A 39 11.74 0.70 6.93
CA ALA A 39 12.18 -0.67 6.64
C ALA A 39 13.35 -0.68 5.65
N ARG A 40 13.25 0.10 4.56
CA ARG A 40 14.31 0.26 3.57
C ARG A 40 15.60 0.80 4.22
N ALA A 41 15.50 1.89 4.98
CA ALA A 41 16.66 2.48 5.65
C ALA A 41 17.32 1.52 6.65
N TRP A 42 16.52 0.75 7.39
CA TRP A 42 17.05 -0.28 8.30
C TRP A 42 17.79 -1.38 7.53
N CYS A 43 17.19 -1.90 6.47
CA CYS A 43 17.81 -2.92 5.63
C CYS A 43 19.11 -2.43 4.98
N GLU A 44 19.14 -1.19 4.47
CA GLU A 44 20.35 -0.54 3.94
C GLU A 44 21.45 -0.41 5.01
N MET A 45 21.10 -0.09 6.26
CA MET A 45 22.06 -0.01 7.37
C MET A 45 22.65 -1.37 7.77
N THR A 46 21.90 -2.45 7.59
CA THR A 46 22.32 -3.81 7.94
C THR A 46 22.82 -4.62 6.75
N ASP A 47 23.03 -3.99 5.59
CA ASP A 47 23.44 -4.66 4.34
C ASP A 47 22.49 -5.81 3.92
N ILE A 48 21.20 -5.64 4.20
CA ILE A 48 20.14 -6.58 3.80
C ILE A 48 19.43 -6.01 2.56
N SER A 49 19.27 -6.85 1.53
CA SER A 49 18.52 -6.48 0.33
C SER A 49 17.02 -6.32 0.64
N TYR A 50 16.47 -5.13 0.40
CA TYR A 50 15.04 -4.83 0.55
C TYR A 50 14.33 -4.73 -0.79
N PHE A 51 13.27 -5.52 -0.99
CA PHE A 51 12.44 -5.50 -2.19
C PHE A 51 10.98 -5.23 -1.82
N ARG A 52 10.36 -4.22 -2.44
CA ARG A 52 8.93 -3.92 -2.29
C ARG A 52 8.21 -4.19 -3.60
N LEU A 53 7.25 -5.11 -3.55
CA LEU A 53 6.37 -5.44 -4.67
C LEU A 53 4.97 -4.94 -4.34
N SER A 54 4.55 -3.86 -5.00
CA SER A 54 3.27 -3.20 -4.71
C SER A 54 2.73 -2.60 -6.02
N PRO A 55 1.84 -3.31 -6.72
CA PRO A 55 1.19 -2.78 -7.92
C PRO A 55 0.32 -1.57 -7.54
N GLN A 56 0.28 -0.58 -8.42
CA GLN A 56 -0.60 0.58 -8.28
C GLN A 56 -1.84 0.35 -9.13
N PHE A 57 -3.02 0.51 -8.52
CA PHE A 57 -4.29 0.27 -9.20
C PHE A 57 -4.91 1.57 -9.69
N SER A 58 -5.58 1.53 -10.85
CA SER A 58 -6.24 2.71 -11.41
C SER A 58 -7.48 3.12 -10.60
N PRO A 59 -8.40 2.19 -10.24
CA PRO A 59 -9.45 2.45 -9.26
C PRO A 59 -8.99 2.11 -7.83
N GLU A 60 -9.56 2.81 -6.84
CA GLU A 60 -9.49 2.38 -5.45
C GLU A 60 -10.32 1.09 -5.29
N VAL A 61 -9.66 -0.01 -4.93
CA VAL A 61 -10.31 -1.29 -4.65
C VAL A 61 -10.49 -1.42 -3.15
N LEU A 62 -11.75 -1.40 -2.70
CA LEU A 62 -12.08 -1.52 -1.29
C LEU A 62 -11.88 -2.96 -0.80
N LEU A 63 -11.72 -3.12 0.51
CA LEU A 63 -11.48 -4.43 1.13
C LEU A 63 -12.66 -5.39 0.96
N ASP A 64 -13.88 -4.87 0.86
CA ASP A 64 -15.14 -5.61 0.70
C ASP A 64 -15.63 -5.70 -0.75
N GLU A 65 -14.76 -5.43 -1.73
CA GLU A 65 -15.09 -5.58 -3.15
C GLU A 65 -15.37 -7.04 -3.52
N ILE A 66 -16.48 -7.27 -4.22
CA ILE A 66 -16.95 -8.60 -4.64
C ILE A 66 -17.33 -8.65 -6.13
N GLU A 67 -17.28 -7.53 -6.85
CA GLU A 67 -17.58 -7.50 -8.27
C GLU A 67 -16.42 -8.11 -9.08
N ASP A 68 -16.70 -9.23 -9.75
CA ASP A 68 -15.72 -9.96 -10.55
C ASP A 68 -15.01 -9.08 -11.58
N ALA A 69 -15.70 -8.12 -12.20
CA ALA A 69 -15.11 -7.22 -13.18
C ALA A 69 -14.00 -6.35 -12.59
N VAL A 70 -14.20 -5.84 -11.37
CA VAL A 70 -13.21 -5.02 -10.65
C VAL A 70 -12.02 -5.89 -10.23
N LEU A 71 -12.29 -7.08 -9.69
CA LEU A 71 -11.25 -8.02 -9.27
C LEU A 71 -10.40 -8.51 -10.44
N VAL A 72 -11.01 -8.82 -11.58
CA VAL A 72 -10.29 -9.22 -12.80
C VAL A 72 -9.41 -8.07 -13.31
N ASN A 73 -9.88 -6.82 -13.27
CA ASN A 73 -9.05 -5.68 -13.64
C ASN A 73 -7.87 -5.49 -12.68
N MET A 74 -8.09 -5.61 -11.37
CA MET A 74 -7.02 -5.54 -10.36
C MET A 74 -5.95 -6.62 -10.60
N LEU A 75 -6.36 -7.85 -10.94
CA LEU A 75 -5.44 -8.94 -11.30
C LEU A 75 -4.68 -8.64 -12.60
N TRP A 76 -5.35 -8.06 -13.58
CA TRP A 76 -4.74 -7.66 -14.85
C TRP A 76 -3.68 -6.57 -14.66
N GLU A 77 -3.97 -5.53 -13.88
CA GLU A 77 -3.00 -4.49 -13.53
C GLU A 77 -1.81 -5.06 -12.74
N THR A 78 -2.06 -6.03 -11.85
CA THR A 78 -0.99 -6.76 -11.16
C THR A 78 -0.11 -7.54 -12.14
N GLN A 79 -0.69 -8.19 -13.16
CA GLN A 79 0.07 -8.90 -14.20
C GLN A 79 0.94 -7.94 -15.02
N ILE A 80 0.40 -6.77 -15.37
CA ILE A 80 1.16 -5.71 -16.05
C ILE A 80 2.35 -5.29 -15.18
N TYR A 81 2.12 -5.01 -13.90
CA TYR A 81 3.19 -4.65 -12.96
C TYR A 81 4.28 -5.73 -12.87
N VAL A 82 3.89 -7.01 -12.76
CA VAL A 82 4.85 -8.13 -12.74
C VAL A 82 5.65 -8.21 -14.04
N TYR A 83 5.02 -7.95 -15.18
CA TYR A 83 5.70 -7.94 -16.48
C TYR A 83 6.71 -6.79 -16.60
N GLU A 84 6.37 -5.61 -16.09
CA GLU A 84 7.26 -4.45 -16.04
C GLU A 84 8.44 -4.71 -15.10
N GLN A 85 8.19 -5.27 -13.91
CA GLN A 85 9.20 -5.57 -12.89
C GLN A 85 9.85 -6.96 -13.04
N ARG A 86 9.64 -7.64 -14.18
CA ARG A 86 10.10 -9.04 -14.39
C ARG A 86 11.59 -9.22 -14.12
N GLU A 87 12.42 -8.24 -14.46
CA GLU A 87 13.87 -8.31 -14.28
C GLU A 87 14.24 -8.27 -12.79
N GLN A 88 13.59 -7.39 -12.02
CA GLN A 88 13.76 -7.32 -10.56
C GLN A 88 13.30 -8.61 -9.89
N ILE A 89 12.14 -9.14 -10.29
CA ILE A 89 11.61 -10.40 -9.74
C ILE A 89 12.53 -11.58 -10.09
N GLN A 90 13.03 -11.65 -11.33
CA GLN A 90 13.99 -12.67 -11.73
C GLN A 90 15.34 -12.55 -11.01
N HIS A 91 15.78 -11.32 -10.71
CA HIS A 91 16.98 -11.09 -9.92
C HIS A 91 16.78 -11.58 -8.47
N LEU A 92 15.67 -11.21 -7.85
CA LEU A 92 15.29 -11.68 -6.51
C LEU A 92 15.20 -13.22 -6.46
N ALA A 93 14.55 -13.85 -7.44
CA ALA A 93 14.44 -15.30 -7.51
C ALA A 93 15.80 -15.99 -7.60
N ARG A 94 16.71 -15.46 -8.44
CA ARG A 94 18.09 -15.96 -8.54
C ARG A 94 18.82 -15.82 -7.21
N TRP A 95 18.77 -14.63 -6.61
CA TRP A 95 19.40 -14.36 -5.31
C TRP A 95 18.90 -15.32 -4.20
N LEU A 96 17.59 -15.57 -4.14
CA LEU A 96 17.00 -16.51 -3.16
C LEU A 96 17.44 -17.96 -3.40
N LEU A 97 17.55 -18.39 -4.67
CA LEU A 97 18.02 -19.73 -5.01
C LEU A 97 19.51 -19.91 -4.66
N ASP A 98 20.33 -18.91 -4.97
CA ASP A 98 21.77 -18.93 -4.67
C ASP A 98 22.01 -18.91 -3.15
N ALA A 99 21.26 -18.10 -2.40
CA ALA A 99 21.32 -18.05 -0.94
C ALA A 99 20.95 -19.39 -0.28
N ASN A 100 20.02 -20.13 -0.88
CA ASN A 100 19.61 -21.45 -0.39
C ASN A 100 20.64 -22.56 -0.72
N CYS A 101 21.55 -22.32 -1.67
CA CYS A 101 22.69 -23.20 -1.94
C CYS A 101 23.88 -22.92 -0.99
N SER A 102 24.02 -21.70 -0.48
CA SER A 102 24.98 -21.35 0.57
C SER A 102 24.37 -21.58 1.96
N GLY A 103 24.39 -22.82 2.44
CA GLY A 103 23.97 -23.19 3.80
C GLY A 103 24.83 -22.62 4.94
N SER A 104 25.23 -21.35 4.88
CA SER A 104 25.75 -20.60 6.03
C SER A 104 25.31 -19.14 5.90
N ALA A 105 24.32 -18.76 6.71
CA ALA A 105 24.01 -17.36 6.96
C ALA A 105 25.29 -16.64 7.45
N PRO A 106 25.70 -15.51 6.85
CA PRO A 106 26.53 -14.56 7.58
C PRO A 106 25.65 -13.92 8.65
N LEU A 107 26.20 -13.84 9.86
CA LEU A 107 25.59 -13.27 11.08
C LEU A 107 25.05 -11.85 10.89
#